data_AF-A0A2N1AIQ1-F1
#
_entry.id   AF-A0A2N1AIQ1-F1
#
_cell.length_a   1.000
_cell.length_b   1.000
_cell.length_c   1.000
_cell.angle_alpha   90.00
_cell.angle_beta   90.00
_cell.angle_gamma   90.00
#
_symmetry.space_group_name_H-M   'P 1'
#
loop_
_entity.id
_entity.type
_entity.pdbx_description
1 polymer ?
#
loop_
_entity_poly.entity_id
_entity_poly.type
_entity_poly.pdbx_seq_one_letter_code
_entity_poly.pdbx_strand_id
1 'polypeptide(L)' 'MLAENLRNWAQQERQEGEKLGIEKTARNLLKLGVLSDEQIAEVTGLALEDVVKLRIEGKC' A
#
# COMPACT_ATOMS: atom_id res chain seq x y z
N MET A 1 29.96 -12.51 0.70
CA MET A 1 29.23 -11.94 1.85
C MET A 1 28.70 -10.53 1.56
N LEU A 2 29.53 -9.51 1.31
CA LEU A 2 29.05 -8.13 1.05
C LEU A 2 28.09 -8.00 -0.16
N ALA A 3 28.40 -8.67 -1.28
CA ALA A 3 27.55 -8.61 -2.48
C ALA A 3 26.18 -9.31 -2.32
N GLU A 4 26.04 -10.23 -1.36
CA GLU A 4 24.77 -10.86 -1.04
C GLU A 4 23.95 -9.99 -0.10
N ASN A 5 24.58 -9.42 0.92
CA ASN A 5 23.95 -8.46 1.82
C ASN A 5 23.38 -7.24 1.07
N LEU A 6 24.14 -6.69 0.10
CA LEU A 6 23.67 -5.57 -0.72
C LEU A 6 22.47 -5.93 -1.60
N ARG A 7 22.43 -7.15 -2.15
CA ARG A 7 21.30 -7.63 -2.94
C ARG A 7 20.05 -7.80 -2.07
N ASN A 8 20.20 -8.33 -0.87
CA ASN A 8 19.11 -8.48 0.08
C ASN A 8 18.56 -7.11 0.50
N TRP A 9 19.44 -6.14 0.78
CA TRP A 9 19.03 -4.76 1.08
C TRP A 9 18.27 -4.12 -0.07
N ALA A 10 18.81 -4.19 -1.29
CA ALA A 10 18.13 -3.64 -2.47
C ALA A 10 16.79 -4.33 -2.77
N GLN A 11 16.62 -5.60 -2.38
CA GLN A 11 15.34 -6.28 -2.50
C GLN A 11 14.36 -5.83 -1.41
N GLN A 12 14.81 -5.68 -0.17
CA GLN A 12 13.99 -5.18 0.93
C GLN A 12 13.48 -3.76 0.65
N GLU A 13 14.35 -2.85 0.23
CA GLU A 13 13.98 -1.47 -0.13
C GLU A 13 12.94 -1.42 -1.25
N ARG A 14 13.05 -2.33 -2.24
CA ARG A 14 12.03 -2.44 -3.31
C ARG A 14 10.68 -2.91 -2.77
N GLN A 15 10.67 -3.92 -1.89
CA GLN A 15 9.44 -4.42 -1.29
C GLN A 15 8.78 -3.37 -0.39
N GLU A 16 9.57 -2.64 0.41
CA GLU A 16 9.07 -1.54 1.23
C GLU A 16 8.52 -0.41 0.37
N GLY A 17 9.23 -0.02 -0.69
CA GLY A 17 8.77 0.99 -1.64
C GLY A 17 7.47 0.61 -2.36
N GLU A 18 7.33 -0.65 -2.77
CA GLU A 18 6.11 -1.18 -3.39
C GLU A 18 4.93 -1.11 -2.41
N LYS A 19 5.12 -1.56 -1.17
CA LYS A 19 4.09 -1.49 -0.12
C LYS A 19 3.65 -0.05 0.15
N LEU A 20 4.59 0.88 0.30
CA LEU A 20 4.31 2.30 0.50
C LEU A 20 3.58 2.91 -0.71
N GLY A 21 3.94 2.51 -1.93
CA GLY A 21 3.30 2.96 -3.16
C GLY A 21 1.84 2.51 -3.28
N ILE A 22 1.56 1.25 -2.94
CA ILE A 22 0.21 0.68 -2.91
C ILE A 22 -0.64 1.40 -1.86
N GLU A 23 -0.14 1.57 -0.64
CA GLU A 23 -0.85 2.26 0.44
C GLU A 23 -1.16 3.72 0.08
N LYS A 24 -0.18 4.44 -0.47
CA LYS A 24 -0.36 5.83 -0.92
C LYS A 24 -1.44 5.93 -2.00
N THR A 25 -1.50 4.96 -2.91
CA THR A 25 -2.52 4.90 -3.95
C THR A 25 -3.91 4.67 -3.35
N ALA A 26 -4.05 3.73 -2.42
CA ALA A 26 -5.31 3.49 -1.71
C ALA A 26 -5.81 4.74 -0.96
N ARG A 27 -4.92 5.43 -0.23
CA ARG A 27 -5.26 6.68 0.48
C ARG A 27 -5.72 7.79 -0.48
N ASN A 28 -5.08 7.92 -1.65
CA ASN A 28 -5.51 8.88 -2.67
C ASN A 28 -6.90 8.55 -3.22
N LEU A 29 -7.19 7.28 -3.51
CA LEU A 29 -8.51 6.85 -4.01
C LEU A 29 -9.61 7.08 -2.96
N LEU A 30 -9.33 6.76 -1.69
CA LEU A 30 -10.22 7.04 -0.56
C LEU A 30 -10.52 8.54 -0.45
N LYS A 31 -9.49 9.39 -0.59
CA LYS A 31 -9.65 10.85 -0.56
C LYS A 31 -10.47 11.39 -1.74
N LEU A 32 -10.39 10.76 -2.91
CA LEU A 32 -11.23 11.12 -4.05
C LEU A 32 -12.70 10.75 -3.85
N GLY A 33 -12.99 9.71 -3.06
CA GLY A 33 -14.35 9.33 -2.67
C GLY A 33 -15.22 8.79 -3.81
N VAL A 34 -14.62 8.42 -4.94
CA VAL A 34 -15.32 7.97 -6.15
C VAL A 34 -15.50 6.45 -6.25
N LEU A 35 -14.77 5.68 -5.43
CA LEU A 35 -14.82 4.21 -5.40
C LEU A 35 -15.26 3.69 -4.03
N SER A 36 -15.89 2.52 -4.02
CA SER A 36 -16.17 1.74 -2.81
C SER A 36 -14.88 1.12 -2.23
N ASP A 37 -14.92 0.65 -0.98
CA ASP A 37 -13.75 0.00 -0.36
C ASP A 37 -13.38 -1.31 -1.08
N GLU A 38 -14.38 -2.04 -1.57
CA GLU A 38 -14.23 -3.26 -2.34
C GLU A 38 -13.51 -3.01 -3.66
N GLN A 39 -13.90 -1.96 -4.39
CA GLN A 39 -13.23 -1.57 -5.64
C GLN A 39 -11.80 -1.09 -5.40
N ILE A 40 -11.55 -0.37 -4.29
CA ILE A 40 -10.20 0.06 -3.94
C ILE A 40 -9.33 -1.16 -3.60
N ALA A 41 -9.85 -2.11 -2.84
CA ALA A 41 -9.16 -3.37 -2.53
C ALA A 41 -8.80 -4.13 -3.82
N GLU A 42 -9.74 -4.24 -4.76
CA GLU A 42 -9.52 -4.88 -6.06
C GLU A 42 -8.41 -4.21 -6.88
N VAL A 43 -8.46 -2.89 -7.08
CA VAL A 43 -7.49 -2.20 -7.96
C VAL A 43 -6.11 -2.03 -7.34
N THR A 44 -6.01 -2.06 -6.01
CA THR A 44 -4.73 -1.93 -5.30
C THR A 44 -4.12 -3.28 -4.92
N GLY A 45 -4.91 -4.36 -4.97
CA GLY A 45 -4.52 -5.68 -4.48
C GLY A 45 -4.44 -5.77 -2.95
N LEU A 46 -4.95 -4.77 -2.22
CA LEU A 46 -5.02 -4.80 -0.75
C LEU A 46 -6.18 -5.68 -0.28
N ALA A 47 -6.07 -6.20 0.94
CA ALA A 47 -7.22 -6.78 1.62
C ALA A 47 -8.26 -5.69 1.92
N LEU A 48 -9.54 -6.03 1.82
CA LEU A 48 -10.63 -5.11 2.14
C LEU A 48 -10.48 -4.52 3.56
N GLU A 49 -10.07 -5.36 4.51
CA GLU A 49 -9.82 -4.98 5.90
C GLU A 49 -8.76 -3.88 6.05
N ASP A 50 -7.71 -3.93 5.23
CA ASP A 50 -6.65 -2.92 5.22
C ASP A 50 -7.17 -1.60 4.66
N VAL A 51 -7.94 -1.64 3.57
CA VAL A 51 -8.58 -0.45 3.00
C VAL A 51 -9.52 0.22 4.01
N VAL A 52 -10.32 -0.57 4.73
CA VAL A 52 -11.22 -0.08 5.79
C VAL A 52 -10.42 0.57 6.94
N LYS A 53 -9.31 -0.02 7.36
CA LYS A 53 -8.40 0.61 8.34
C LYS A 53 -7.88 1.96 7.86
N LEU A 54 -7.35 2.01 6.63
CA LEU A 54 -6.81 3.25 6.05
C LEU A 54 -7.87 4.37 6.00
N ARG A 55 -9.13 4.03 5.73
CA ARG A 55 -10.27 4.96 5.75
C ARG A 55 -10.56 5.52 7.14
N ILE A 56 -10.42 4.72 8.19
CA ILE A 56 -10.63 5.14 9.57
C ILE A 56 -9.49 6.06 10.03
N GLU A 57 -8.24 5.68 9.74
CA GLU A 57 -7.06 6.47 10.09
C GLU A 57 -7.08 7.88 9.48
N GLY A 58 -7.60 8.02 8.25
CA GLY A 58 -7.71 9.31 7.58
C GLY A 58 -8.82 10.24 8.09
N LYS A 59 -9.63 9.79 9.07
CA LYS A 59 -10.75 10.57 9.65
C LYS A 59 -10.43 11.18 11.01
N CYS A 60 -9.22 10.97 11.55
CA CYS A 60 -8.73 11.63 12.77
C CYS A 60 -8.18 13.03 12.49
#